data_AF-A0A2K3QQ65-F1
#
_entry.id   AF-A0A2K3QQ65-F1
#
_cell.length_a   1.000
_cell.length_b   1.000
_cell.length_c   1.000
_cell.angle_alpha   90.00
_cell.angle_beta   90.00
_cell.angle_gamma   90.00
#
_symmetry.space_group_name_H-M   'P 1'
#
loop_
_entity.id
_entity.type
_entity.pdbx_description
1 polymer ?
#
loop_
_entity_poly.entity_id
_entity_poly.type
_entity_poly.pdbx_seq_one_letter_code
_entity_poly.pdbx_strand_id
1 'polypeptide(L)'
;MRGLPRCRVVAAAVAVLVVASGVPYYYLTRSSRFARPSFRYGAVPDDVCRGDADVDGHAGPPGHIPNLVHYVWLLKDAAEFRLSFKAFVSVYSAHLFWRPERIYVHTDATPDALSRARLSGTAWTRRVLAIPGLTPNHVEAPRVTTKGVEIVQMEHKADFLRIVALRDFGGVYLDMDAVPLRDVADLRNSGFANVLGGAAALSMKHSGYINNGVMMSAANSSLMKIYHHAAHEFFDGAWATASIHLLTDLANRLLPLPSEVLILQPQAFAPTSWELEDQKRLFLPTLRASAPRERPEQGGVGSATCRDALAWLRRREEDATDEWELDFSSTYVLHAFDDEMAKIRGWDHRIDVAYVLSRQSNYARAVYPAVWDAVRRGIIPAEEMV
;
A
#
# COMPACT_ATOMS: atom_id res chain seq x y z
N MET A 1 52.90 -12.08 45.66
CA MET A 1 51.82 -12.06 44.66
C MET A 1 52.13 -13.13 43.60
N ARG A 2 51.53 -14.32 43.71
CA ARG A 2 51.72 -15.41 42.73
C ARG A 2 50.78 -15.15 41.55
N GLY A 3 51.34 -14.82 40.39
CA GLY A 3 50.58 -14.64 39.16
C GLY A 3 49.86 -15.92 38.75
N LEU A 4 48.61 -15.81 38.28
CA LEU A 4 47.88 -16.96 37.76
C LEU A 4 48.69 -17.64 36.64
N PRO A 5 48.76 -18.98 36.59
CA PRO A 5 49.51 -19.70 35.58
C PRO A 5 48.95 -19.36 34.19
N ARG A 6 49.83 -18.94 33.26
CA ARG A 6 49.51 -18.48 31.91
C ARG A 6 48.51 -19.37 31.16
N CYS A 7 48.53 -20.69 31.38
CA CYS A 7 47.56 -21.62 30.79
C CYS A 7 46.10 -21.35 31.20
N ARG A 8 45.83 -20.91 32.44
CA ARG A 8 44.47 -20.62 32.90
C ARG A 8 43.91 -19.34 32.28
N VAL A 9 44.77 -18.36 32.00
CA VAL A 9 44.39 -17.10 31.35
C VAL A 9 44.06 -17.35 29.88
N VAL A 10 44.87 -18.15 29.18
CA VAL A 10 44.61 -18.52 27.78
C VAL A 10 43.35 -19.36 27.66
N ALA A 11 43.13 -20.34 28.54
CA ALA A 11 41.91 -21.14 28.54
C ALA A 11 40.65 -20.30 28.80
N ALA A 12 40.71 -19.33 29.72
CA ALA A 12 39.62 -18.40 29.97
C ALA A 12 39.35 -17.48 28.77
N ALA A 13 40.40 -16.97 28.11
CA ALA A 13 40.26 -16.12 26.94
C ALA A 13 39.64 -16.87 25.75
N VAL A 14 40.05 -18.13 25.51
CA VAL A 14 39.45 -18.98 24.47
C VAL A 14 37.99 -19.31 24.80
N ALA A 15 37.67 -19.63 26.05
CA ALA A 15 36.29 -19.88 26.47
C ALA A 15 35.40 -18.64 26.26
N VAL A 16 35.89 -17.44 26.60
CA VAL A 16 35.18 -16.18 26.37
C VAL A 16 34.99 -15.93 24.88
N LEU A 17 36.00 -16.18 24.03
CA LEU A 17 35.88 -16.06 22.58
C LEU A 17 34.87 -17.04 21.98
N VAL A 18 34.86 -18.30 22.45
CA VAL A 18 33.92 -19.32 21.98
C VAL A 18 32.49 -19.00 22.43
N VAL A 19 32.29 -18.48 23.64
CA VAL A 19 30.97 -18.03 24.09
C VAL A 19 30.55 -16.75 23.36
N ALA A 20 31.45 -15.78 23.20
CA ALA A 20 31.17 -14.51 22.54
C ALA A 20 30.92 -14.63 21.03
N SER A 21 31.45 -15.67 20.37
CA SER A 21 31.16 -16.00 18.97
C SER A 21 30.01 -17.01 18.82
N GLY A 22 29.89 -17.95 19.76
CA GLY A 22 28.84 -18.97 19.80
C GLY A 22 27.46 -18.42 20.11
N VAL A 23 27.35 -17.39 20.96
CA VAL A 23 26.06 -16.73 21.26
C VAL A 23 25.48 -16.01 20.02
N PRO A 24 26.19 -15.09 19.35
CA PRO A 24 25.69 -14.47 18.12
C PRO A 24 25.53 -15.48 16.99
N TYR A 25 26.43 -16.47 16.84
CA TYR A 25 26.23 -17.55 15.86
C TYR A 25 24.97 -18.35 16.18
N TYR A 26 24.70 -18.68 17.44
CA TYR A 26 23.47 -19.34 17.87
C TYR A 26 22.23 -18.46 17.62
N TYR A 27 22.29 -17.14 17.86
CA TYR A 27 21.18 -16.24 17.53
C TYR A 27 20.98 -16.03 16.01
N LEU A 28 22.05 -16.07 15.22
CA LEU A 28 22.02 -15.91 13.76
C LEU A 28 21.65 -17.21 13.02
N THR A 29 22.00 -18.37 13.58
CA THR A 29 21.80 -19.70 12.96
C THR A 29 20.73 -20.54 13.62
N ARG A 30 20.21 -20.14 14.77
CA ARG A 30 18.92 -20.64 15.23
C ARG A 30 17.92 -20.20 14.18
N SER A 31 17.66 -21.13 13.28
CA SER A 31 16.42 -21.24 12.54
C SER A 31 15.31 -21.31 13.58
N SER A 32 14.96 -20.15 14.14
CA SER A 32 13.55 -19.91 14.32
C SER A 32 13.00 -20.14 12.93
N ARG A 33 12.33 -21.27 12.72
CA ARG A 33 11.20 -21.28 11.81
C ARG A 33 10.37 -20.12 12.34
N PHE A 34 10.62 -18.92 11.81
CA PHE A 34 9.94 -17.73 12.24
C PHE A 34 8.49 -18.09 12.07
N ALA A 35 7.72 -17.87 13.15
CA ALA A 35 6.32 -18.16 13.14
C ALA A 35 5.75 -17.38 11.95
N ARG A 36 5.52 -18.08 10.82
CA ARG A 36 4.41 -17.73 9.97
C ARG A 36 3.27 -17.55 10.97
N PRO A 37 2.52 -16.45 10.91
CA PRO A 37 1.37 -16.30 11.77
C PRO A 37 0.58 -17.61 11.65
N SER A 38 0.57 -18.36 12.74
CA SER A 38 -0.15 -19.62 12.85
C SER A 38 -1.11 -19.37 13.98
N PHE A 39 -2.05 -18.47 13.69
CA PHE A 39 -3.24 -18.35 14.51
C PHE A 39 -3.95 -19.68 14.42
N ARG A 40 -4.15 -20.33 15.57
CA ARG A 40 -5.05 -21.48 15.67
C ARG A 40 -6.43 -20.93 15.35
N TYR A 41 -6.90 -21.24 14.15
CA TYR A 41 -8.25 -20.94 13.74
C TYR A 41 -9.21 -21.75 14.61
N GLY A 42 -10.15 -21.07 15.27
CA GLY A 42 -11.45 -21.70 15.53
C GLY A 42 -12.13 -21.85 14.18
N ALA A 43 -12.73 -23.01 13.89
CA ALA A 43 -13.42 -23.23 12.63
C ALA A 43 -14.42 -22.08 12.38
N VAL A 44 -14.28 -21.35 11.27
CA VAL A 44 -15.36 -20.48 10.79
C VAL A 44 -16.48 -21.39 10.33
N PRO A 45 -17.71 -21.17 10.83
CA PRO A 45 -18.87 -21.96 10.47
C PRO A 45 -19.04 -22.08 8.95
N ASP A 46 -19.30 -23.30 8.46
CA ASP A 46 -19.47 -23.61 7.03
C ASP A 46 -20.55 -22.75 6.34
N ASP A 47 -21.55 -22.28 7.10
CA ASP A 47 -22.64 -21.44 6.62
C ASP A 47 -22.18 -20.05 6.15
N VAL A 48 -21.03 -19.56 6.63
CA VAL A 48 -20.43 -18.30 6.14
C VAL A 48 -19.99 -18.42 4.67
N CYS A 49 -19.57 -19.62 4.26
CA CYS A 49 -19.30 -19.94 2.86
C CYS A 49 -20.59 -20.29 2.08
N ARG A 50 -21.65 -20.72 2.75
CA ARG A 50 -22.90 -21.21 2.14
C ARG A 50 -24.03 -20.18 2.06
N GLY A 51 -23.76 -18.89 2.27
CA GLY A 51 -24.78 -17.83 2.19
C GLY A 51 -25.71 -18.04 1.00
N ASP A 52 -26.94 -18.50 1.30
CA ASP A 52 -28.00 -18.95 0.40
C ASP A 52 -27.57 -19.73 -0.87
N ALA A 53 -27.60 -21.06 -0.76
CA ALA A 53 -27.90 -22.01 -1.83
C ALA A 53 -27.30 -21.76 -3.23
N ASP A 54 -25.98 -21.59 -3.34
CA ASP A 54 -25.29 -21.85 -4.63
C ASP A 54 -23.77 -22.04 -4.47
N VAL A 55 -23.34 -22.97 -3.60
CA VAL A 55 -21.96 -23.46 -3.62
C VAL A 55 -21.97 -24.97 -3.85
N ASP A 56 -22.58 -25.37 -4.97
CA ASP A 56 -22.08 -26.54 -5.67
C ASP A 56 -20.64 -26.25 -6.11
N GLY A 57 -19.79 -27.28 -6.13
CA GLY A 57 -18.35 -27.23 -6.40
C GLY A 57 -17.96 -26.81 -7.82
N HIS A 58 -18.57 -25.75 -8.33
CA HIS A 58 -18.20 -25.05 -9.53
C HIS A 58 -17.53 -23.75 -9.11
N ALA A 59 -16.26 -23.60 -9.48
CA ALA A 59 -15.63 -22.29 -9.51
C ALA A 59 -16.61 -21.35 -10.21
N GLY A 60 -17.15 -20.37 -9.46
CA GLY A 60 -18.05 -19.38 -10.02
C GLY A 60 -17.42 -18.73 -11.26
N PRO A 61 -18.22 -18.15 -12.16
CA PRO A 61 -17.66 -17.46 -13.32
C PRO A 61 -16.58 -16.48 -12.87
N PRO A 62 -15.47 -16.33 -13.62
CA PRO A 62 -14.30 -15.57 -13.20
C PRO A 62 -14.74 -14.20 -12.67
N GLY A 63 -14.38 -13.91 -11.42
CA GLY A 63 -14.83 -12.72 -10.71
C GLY A 63 -14.36 -11.48 -11.46
N HIS A 64 -15.24 -10.83 -12.21
CA HIS A 64 -14.95 -9.58 -12.88
C HIS A 64 -14.77 -8.49 -11.82
N ILE A 65 -13.55 -7.97 -11.67
CA ILE A 65 -13.25 -6.86 -10.77
C ILE A 65 -13.69 -5.56 -11.46
N PRO A 66 -14.77 -4.89 -10.99
CA PRO A 66 -15.29 -3.71 -11.66
C PRO A 66 -14.29 -2.55 -11.62
N ASN A 67 -14.41 -1.59 -12.55
CA ASN A 67 -13.54 -0.41 -12.58
C ASN A 67 -14.03 0.68 -11.62
N LEU A 68 -14.20 0.33 -10.35
CA LEU A 68 -14.58 1.22 -9.26
C LEU A 68 -13.37 1.42 -8.36
N VAL A 69 -13.14 2.65 -7.92
CA VAL A 69 -12.05 2.98 -7.00
C VAL A 69 -12.62 3.40 -5.66
N HIS A 70 -12.03 2.90 -4.58
CA HIS A 70 -12.50 3.11 -3.22
C HIS A 70 -11.38 3.69 -2.37
N TYR A 71 -11.72 4.78 -1.70
CA TYR A 71 -10.89 5.43 -0.70
C TYR A 71 -11.68 5.58 0.60
N VAL A 72 -11.03 5.50 1.75
CA VAL A 72 -11.64 5.86 3.04
C VAL A 72 -11.04 7.17 3.54
N TRP A 73 -11.91 8.11 3.94
CA TRP A 73 -11.51 9.37 4.56
C TRP A 73 -12.47 9.76 5.68
N LEU A 74 -12.11 9.42 6.91
CA LEU A 74 -12.89 9.74 8.10
C LEU A 74 -12.43 11.05 8.74
N LEU A 75 -13.38 11.84 9.25
CA LEU A 75 -13.13 13.17 9.78
C LEU A 75 -12.59 13.08 11.20
N LYS A 76 -11.44 13.73 11.44
CA LYS A 76 -10.93 13.96 12.80
C LYS A 76 -11.77 15.02 13.54
N ASP A 77 -12.18 16.05 12.81
CA ASP A 77 -13.16 17.06 13.22
C ASP A 77 -14.38 16.95 12.30
N ALA A 78 -15.55 16.66 12.88
CA ALA A 78 -16.80 16.48 12.14
C ALA A 78 -17.20 17.70 11.28
N ALA A 79 -16.65 18.89 11.57
CA ALA A 79 -16.93 20.09 10.81
C ALA A 79 -16.02 20.29 9.59
N GLU A 80 -14.85 19.63 9.51
CA GLU A 80 -13.79 19.92 8.55
C GLU A 80 -13.45 18.70 7.67
N PHE A 81 -13.98 18.68 6.44
CA PHE A 81 -13.48 17.79 5.39
C PHE A 81 -12.28 18.45 4.69
N ARG A 82 -11.08 17.95 4.95
CA ARG A 82 -9.83 18.48 4.40
C ARG A 82 -8.94 17.40 3.82
N LEU A 83 -8.44 17.62 2.60
CA LEU A 83 -7.48 16.77 1.92
C LEU A 83 -6.19 17.54 1.63
N SER A 84 -5.09 16.79 1.49
CA SER A 84 -3.75 17.31 1.26
C SER A 84 -3.36 17.26 -0.22
N PHE A 85 -2.20 17.84 -0.56
CA PHE A 85 -1.60 17.66 -1.89
C PHE A 85 -1.35 16.19 -2.21
N LYS A 86 -0.85 15.39 -1.26
CA LYS A 86 -0.62 13.95 -1.46
C LYS A 86 -1.91 13.19 -1.78
N ALA A 87 -3.01 13.52 -1.09
CA ALA A 87 -4.32 12.96 -1.41
C ALA A 87 -4.77 13.36 -2.82
N PHE A 88 -4.53 14.61 -3.24
CA PHE A 88 -4.76 15.01 -4.63
C PHE A 88 -3.94 14.18 -5.62
N VAL A 89 -2.65 13.98 -5.37
CA VAL A 89 -1.78 13.16 -6.23
C VAL A 89 -2.32 11.74 -6.35
N SER A 90 -2.68 11.08 -5.25
CA SER A 90 -3.24 9.72 -5.28
C SER A 90 -4.53 9.65 -6.10
N VAL A 91 -5.54 10.48 -5.77
CA VAL A 91 -6.86 10.43 -6.40
C VAL A 91 -6.80 10.85 -7.87
N TYR A 92 -6.02 11.88 -8.19
CA TYR A 92 -5.83 12.33 -9.57
C TYR A 92 -5.10 11.29 -10.41
N SER A 93 -4.09 10.60 -9.86
CA SER A 93 -3.41 9.49 -10.53
C SER A 93 -4.39 8.34 -10.84
N ALA A 94 -5.29 7.99 -9.92
CA ALA A 94 -6.34 7.00 -10.19
C ALA A 94 -7.25 7.44 -11.34
N HIS A 95 -7.71 8.69 -11.32
CA HIS A 95 -8.52 9.26 -12.41
C HIS A 95 -7.79 9.21 -13.76
N LEU A 96 -6.53 9.64 -13.79
CA LEU A 96 -5.72 9.76 -15.00
C LEU A 96 -5.40 8.40 -15.62
N PHE A 97 -4.89 7.47 -14.82
CA PHE A 97 -4.36 6.20 -15.33
C PHE A 97 -5.40 5.11 -15.46
N TRP A 98 -6.40 5.06 -14.58
CA TRP A 98 -7.35 3.93 -14.53
C TRP A 98 -8.69 4.26 -15.17
N ARG A 99 -8.99 5.56 -15.31
CA ARG A 99 -10.26 6.07 -15.88
C ARG A 99 -11.47 5.30 -15.32
N PRO A 100 -11.62 5.27 -13.99
CA PRO A 100 -12.66 4.46 -13.35
C PRO A 100 -14.05 4.98 -13.71
N GLU A 101 -15.03 4.09 -13.65
CA GLU A 101 -16.45 4.47 -13.79
C GLU A 101 -16.84 5.44 -12.67
N ARG A 102 -16.34 5.18 -11.45
CA ARG A 102 -16.58 6.03 -10.28
C ARG A 102 -15.41 5.92 -9.29
N ILE A 103 -15.13 7.02 -8.62
CA ILE A 103 -14.22 7.09 -7.48
C ILE A 103 -15.06 7.36 -6.24
N TYR A 104 -15.14 6.41 -5.33
CA TYR A 104 -15.81 6.58 -4.05
C TYR A 104 -14.84 7.07 -2.99
N VAL A 105 -15.26 8.10 -2.26
CA VAL A 105 -14.64 8.48 -0.99
C VAL A 105 -15.63 8.13 0.12
N HIS A 106 -15.39 7.00 0.80
CA HIS A 106 -16.15 6.56 1.95
C HIS A 106 -15.79 7.44 3.15
N THR A 107 -16.74 8.26 3.58
CA THR A 107 -16.51 9.30 4.60
C THR A 107 -17.70 9.44 5.54
N ASP A 108 -17.45 9.79 6.79
CA ASP A 108 -18.48 10.14 7.78
C ASP A 108 -18.85 11.63 7.74
N ALA A 109 -18.36 12.37 6.74
CA ALA A 109 -18.71 13.77 6.53
C ALA A 109 -20.21 13.97 6.28
N THR A 110 -20.76 15.00 6.91
CA THR A 110 -22.13 15.44 6.66
C THR A 110 -22.26 16.14 5.29
N PRO A 111 -23.47 16.18 4.71
CA PRO A 111 -23.70 16.96 3.48
C PRO A 111 -23.26 18.42 3.59
N ASP A 112 -23.42 19.04 4.76
CA ASP A 112 -23.00 20.41 5.02
C ASP A 112 -21.47 20.55 5.05
N ALA A 113 -20.76 19.62 5.70
CA ALA A 113 -19.31 19.62 5.73
C ALA A 113 -18.72 19.47 4.31
N LEU A 114 -19.29 18.57 3.50
CA LEU A 114 -18.92 18.40 2.09
C LEU A 114 -19.22 19.64 1.25
N SER A 115 -20.38 20.28 1.48
CA SER A 115 -20.76 21.52 0.76
C SER A 115 -19.80 22.66 1.07
N ARG A 116 -19.46 22.86 2.36
CA ARG A 116 -18.43 23.83 2.77
C ARG A 116 -17.07 23.49 2.17
N ALA A 117 -16.68 22.22 2.18
CA ALA A 117 -15.40 21.79 1.61
C ALA A 117 -15.28 22.09 0.10
N ARG A 118 -16.38 21.96 -0.66
CA ARG A 118 -16.43 22.33 -2.08
C ARG A 118 -16.33 23.84 -2.32
N LEU A 119 -16.99 24.64 -1.49
CA LEU A 119 -17.06 26.10 -1.67
C LEU A 119 -15.84 26.83 -1.11
N SER A 120 -15.43 26.48 0.10
CA SER A 120 -14.44 27.22 0.89
C SER A 120 -13.37 26.33 1.54
N GLY A 121 -13.29 25.04 1.19
CA GLY A 121 -12.21 24.16 1.63
C GLY A 121 -10.85 24.59 1.09
N THR A 122 -9.77 23.92 1.47
CA THR A 122 -8.43 24.22 0.91
C THR A 122 -8.40 24.00 -0.61
N ALA A 123 -7.41 24.58 -1.29
CA ALA A 123 -7.27 24.42 -2.74
C ALA A 123 -7.20 22.94 -3.15
N TRP A 124 -6.46 22.11 -2.40
CA TRP A 124 -6.36 20.66 -2.65
C TRP A 124 -7.67 19.93 -2.40
N THR A 125 -8.39 20.23 -1.32
CA THR A 125 -9.73 19.67 -1.08
C THR A 125 -10.67 19.95 -2.23
N ARG A 126 -10.76 21.22 -2.66
CA ARG A 126 -11.64 21.60 -3.77
C ARG A 126 -11.25 20.92 -5.08
N ARG A 127 -9.95 20.83 -5.37
CA ARG A 127 -9.45 20.13 -6.56
C ARG A 127 -9.80 18.64 -6.54
N VAL A 128 -9.62 17.95 -5.42
CA VAL A 128 -10.03 16.53 -5.31
C VAL A 128 -11.54 16.39 -5.50
N LEU A 129 -12.35 17.17 -4.79
CA LEU A 129 -13.81 17.08 -4.89
C LEU A 129 -14.36 17.48 -6.27
N ALA A 130 -13.55 18.14 -7.11
CA ALA A 130 -13.88 18.50 -8.48
C ALA A 130 -13.42 17.45 -9.52
N ILE A 131 -12.71 16.38 -9.11
CA ILE A 131 -12.30 15.30 -10.02
C ILE A 131 -13.55 14.63 -10.61
N PRO A 132 -13.65 14.51 -11.96
CA PRO A 132 -14.80 13.87 -12.59
C PRO A 132 -14.99 12.42 -12.11
N GLY A 133 -16.24 12.07 -11.82
CA GLY A 133 -16.61 10.73 -11.32
C GLY A 133 -16.36 10.52 -9.82
N LEU A 134 -15.80 11.50 -9.10
CA LEU A 134 -15.66 11.39 -7.65
C LEU A 134 -17.00 11.58 -6.95
N THR A 135 -17.38 10.60 -6.14
CA THR A 135 -18.64 10.54 -5.41
C THR A 135 -18.36 10.27 -3.93
N PRO A 136 -18.61 11.24 -3.02
CA PRO A 136 -18.61 10.95 -1.60
C PRO A 136 -19.69 9.92 -1.27
N ASN A 137 -19.31 8.86 -0.56
CA ASN A 137 -20.23 7.87 -0.04
C ASN A 137 -20.27 8.00 1.47
N HIS A 138 -21.43 8.36 2.02
CA HIS A 138 -21.55 8.52 3.47
C HIS A 138 -21.51 7.16 4.16
N VAL A 139 -20.68 7.03 5.19
CA VAL A 139 -20.55 5.80 5.99
C VAL A 139 -20.51 6.14 7.47
N GLU A 140 -20.98 5.21 8.29
CA GLU A 140 -20.77 5.28 9.74
C GLU A 140 -19.48 4.56 10.10
N ALA A 141 -18.60 5.25 10.83
CA ALA A 141 -17.36 4.64 11.28
C ALA A 141 -17.66 3.59 12.37
N PRO A 142 -17.23 2.32 12.20
CA PRO A 142 -17.58 1.25 13.13
C PRO A 142 -16.99 1.52 14.51
N ARG A 143 -17.76 1.22 15.56
CA ARG A 143 -17.36 1.52 16.95
C ARG A 143 -17.06 0.28 17.77
N VAL A 144 -17.66 -0.85 17.41
CA VAL A 144 -17.56 -2.09 18.16
C VAL A 144 -17.70 -3.28 17.21
N THR A 145 -17.00 -4.37 17.49
CA THR A 145 -17.18 -5.64 16.78
C THR A 145 -18.47 -6.34 17.21
N THR A 146 -18.88 -7.39 16.49
CA THR A 146 -20.05 -8.19 16.88
C THR A 146 -19.86 -8.92 18.22
N LYS A 147 -18.60 -9.12 18.65
CA LYS A 147 -18.24 -9.71 19.95
C LYS A 147 -18.05 -8.68 21.06
N GLY A 148 -18.28 -7.39 20.80
CA GLY A 148 -18.20 -6.34 21.81
C GLY A 148 -16.80 -5.73 22.01
N VAL A 149 -15.84 -5.96 21.10
CA VAL A 149 -14.51 -5.33 21.17
C VAL A 149 -14.58 -3.93 20.57
N GLU A 150 -14.16 -2.91 21.30
CA GLU A 150 -14.17 -1.52 20.82
C GLU A 150 -13.17 -1.29 19.68
N ILE A 151 -13.59 -0.50 18.69
CA ILE A 151 -12.77 -0.08 17.55
C ILE A 151 -12.47 1.41 17.73
N VAL A 152 -11.37 1.70 18.42
CA VAL A 152 -11.06 3.05 18.90
C VAL A 152 -10.33 3.87 17.83
N GLN A 153 -9.23 3.35 17.29
CA GLN A 153 -8.36 4.10 16.36
C GLN A 153 -9.04 4.32 15.02
N MET A 154 -8.76 5.46 14.38
CA MET A 154 -9.34 5.81 13.09
C MET A 154 -8.86 4.85 11.99
N GLU A 155 -7.62 4.41 12.10
CA GLU A 155 -6.96 3.49 11.18
C GLU A 155 -7.65 2.12 11.23
N HIS A 156 -7.98 1.62 12.42
CA HIS A 156 -8.78 0.41 12.57
C HIS A 156 -10.17 0.58 11.95
N LYS A 157 -10.82 1.73 12.13
CA LYS A 157 -12.13 1.99 11.50
C LYS A 157 -12.04 1.94 9.97
N ALA A 158 -10.96 2.48 9.41
CA ALA A 158 -10.68 2.41 7.98
C ALA A 158 -10.41 0.97 7.50
N ASP A 159 -9.79 0.12 8.33
CA ASP A 159 -9.62 -1.31 8.03
C ASP A 159 -10.95 -2.04 7.86
N PHE A 160 -11.94 -1.77 8.70
CA PHE A 160 -13.27 -2.36 8.53
C PHE A 160 -13.98 -1.80 7.28
N LEU A 161 -13.91 -0.49 7.06
CA LEU A 161 -14.60 0.15 5.94
C LEU A 161 -14.03 -0.25 4.58
N ARG A 162 -12.71 -0.46 4.44
CA ARG A 162 -12.12 -0.94 3.18
C ARG A 162 -12.59 -2.36 2.83
N ILE A 163 -12.77 -3.22 3.84
CA ILE A 163 -13.30 -4.57 3.66
C ILE A 163 -14.76 -4.49 3.20
N VAL A 164 -15.59 -3.67 3.85
CA VAL A 164 -16.99 -3.46 3.47
C VAL A 164 -17.10 -2.91 2.05
N ALA A 165 -16.29 -1.91 1.69
CA ALA A 165 -16.29 -1.32 0.36
C ALA A 165 -16.03 -2.38 -0.73
N LEU A 166 -14.97 -3.18 -0.57
CA LEU A 166 -14.65 -4.24 -1.55
C LEU A 166 -15.66 -5.38 -1.54
N ARG A 167 -16.19 -5.77 -0.38
CA ARG A 167 -17.24 -6.80 -0.29
C ARG A 167 -18.48 -6.37 -1.07
N ASP A 168 -18.97 -5.15 -0.85
CA ASP A 168 -20.27 -4.71 -1.35
C ASP A 168 -20.21 -4.23 -2.81
N PHE A 169 -19.15 -3.52 -3.17
CA PHE A 169 -19.02 -2.91 -4.50
C PHE A 169 -18.05 -3.65 -5.42
N GLY A 170 -17.12 -4.43 -4.86
CA GLY A 170 -15.93 -4.86 -5.59
C GLY A 170 -15.01 -3.68 -5.89
N GLY A 171 -14.15 -3.82 -6.90
CA GLY A 171 -13.30 -2.75 -7.41
C GLY A 171 -11.90 -2.77 -6.83
N VAL A 172 -11.28 -1.59 -6.75
CA VAL A 172 -9.92 -1.38 -6.25
C VAL A 172 -9.96 -0.43 -5.07
N TYR A 173 -9.49 -0.89 -3.91
CA TYR A 173 -9.26 -0.06 -2.75
C TYR A 173 -7.84 0.51 -2.76
N LEU A 174 -7.71 1.78 -2.36
CA LEU A 174 -6.45 2.48 -2.16
C LEU A 174 -6.46 3.22 -0.81
N ASP A 175 -5.38 3.10 -0.06
CA ASP A 175 -5.06 4.07 1.00
C ASP A 175 -4.76 5.45 0.35
N MET A 176 -4.95 6.54 1.10
CA MET A 176 -4.80 7.91 0.57
C MET A 176 -3.38 8.24 0.08
N ASP A 177 -2.39 7.52 0.57
CA ASP A 177 -0.97 7.60 0.22
C ASP A 177 -0.54 6.53 -0.77
N ALA A 178 -1.47 5.73 -1.30
CA ALA A 178 -1.23 4.80 -2.40
C ALA A 178 -1.48 5.49 -3.74
N VAL A 179 -0.42 5.66 -4.54
CA VAL A 179 -0.45 6.43 -5.79
C VAL A 179 -0.36 5.51 -7.00
N PRO A 180 -1.39 5.47 -7.87
CA PRO A 180 -1.31 4.77 -9.14
C PRO A 180 -0.22 5.34 -10.05
N LEU A 181 0.58 4.47 -10.66
CA LEU A 181 1.66 4.84 -11.58
C LEU A 181 1.38 4.43 -13.03
N ARG A 182 0.42 3.51 -13.26
CA ARG A 182 -0.02 3.02 -14.57
C ARG A 182 -1.38 2.34 -14.46
N ASP A 183 -1.95 1.96 -15.60
CA ASP A 183 -3.21 1.20 -15.66
C ASP A 183 -3.10 -0.20 -15.03
N VAL A 184 -4.16 -0.61 -14.36
CA VAL A 184 -4.34 -1.92 -13.70
C VAL A 184 -5.39 -2.80 -14.38
N ALA A 185 -5.89 -2.39 -15.55
CA ALA A 185 -6.92 -3.13 -16.30
C ALA A 185 -6.57 -4.62 -16.49
N ASP A 186 -5.32 -4.96 -16.82
CA ASP A 186 -4.88 -6.35 -16.98
C ASP A 186 -4.97 -7.16 -15.69
N LEU A 187 -4.73 -6.53 -14.53
CA LEU A 187 -4.88 -7.18 -13.23
C LEU A 187 -6.36 -7.39 -12.90
N ARG A 188 -7.21 -6.39 -13.14
CA ARG A 188 -8.66 -6.50 -12.96
C ARG A 188 -9.29 -7.56 -13.87
N ASN A 189 -8.76 -7.73 -15.08
CA ASN A 189 -9.22 -8.68 -16.09
C ASN A 189 -8.46 -10.02 -16.05
N SER A 190 -7.66 -10.27 -15.00
CA SER A 190 -6.84 -11.49 -14.87
C SER A 190 -7.65 -12.78 -14.68
N GLY A 191 -8.95 -12.66 -14.38
CA GLY A 191 -9.85 -13.77 -14.10
C GLY A 191 -9.85 -14.23 -12.63
N PHE A 192 -9.06 -13.59 -11.77
CA PHE A 192 -9.10 -13.81 -10.32
C PHE A 192 -10.12 -12.91 -9.62
N ALA A 193 -10.86 -13.46 -8.66
CA ALA A 193 -11.80 -12.71 -7.84
C ALA A 193 -11.11 -11.73 -6.89
N ASN A 194 -9.85 -11.96 -6.51
CA ASN A 194 -9.07 -11.04 -5.68
C ASN A 194 -7.64 -10.93 -6.20
N VAL A 195 -7.12 -9.71 -6.29
CA VAL A 195 -5.71 -9.43 -6.60
C VAL A 195 -5.12 -8.59 -5.46
N LEU A 196 -4.10 -9.14 -4.82
CA LEU A 196 -3.45 -8.58 -3.63
C LEU A 196 -1.95 -8.40 -3.87
N GLY A 197 -1.30 -7.51 -3.12
CA GLY A 197 0.15 -7.32 -3.19
C GLY A 197 0.83 -7.67 -1.88
N GLY A 198 2.02 -8.27 -1.95
CA GLY A 198 2.88 -8.41 -0.77
C GLY A 198 3.30 -7.04 -0.20
N ALA A 199 3.68 -7.00 1.07
CA ALA A 199 4.32 -5.86 1.70
C ALA A 199 5.85 -5.98 1.59
N ALA A 200 6.52 -4.89 1.20
CA ALA A 200 7.96 -4.81 1.32
C ALA A 200 8.35 -4.66 2.80
N ALA A 201 9.49 -5.23 3.17
CA ALA A 201 10.05 -5.14 4.50
C ALA A 201 11.58 -5.26 4.42
N LEU A 202 12.30 -4.48 5.22
CA LEU A 202 13.76 -4.62 5.33
C LEU A 202 14.14 -5.71 6.33
N SER A 203 13.29 -5.94 7.33
CA SER A 203 13.46 -7.05 8.26
C SER A 203 12.75 -8.33 7.79
N MET A 204 13.45 -9.47 7.86
CA MET A 204 12.85 -10.79 7.65
C MET A 204 11.71 -11.12 8.62
N LYS A 205 11.60 -10.42 9.75
CA LYS A 205 10.47 -10.55 10.68
C LYS A 205 9.14 -10.10 10.05
N HIS A 206 9.21 -9.16 9.11
CA HIS A 206 8.05 -8.55 8.48
C HIS A 206 7.90 -8.97 7.01
N SER A 207 8.67 -9.95 6.54
CA SER A 207 8.55 -10.45 5.16
C SER A 207 7.41 -11.47 5.03
N GLY A 208 6.78 -11.49 3.85
CA GLY A 208 5.70 -12.44 3.53
C GLY A 208 4.30 -11.99 3.94
N TYR A 209 4.15 -10.80 4.54
CA TYR A 209 2.85 -10.18 4.78
C TYR A 209 2.25 -9.61 3.50
N ILE A 210 0.92 -9.52 3.47
CA ILE A 210 0.15 -8.87 2.40
C ILE A 210 -0.16 -7.43 2.82
N ASN A 211 -0.03 -6.49 1.88
CA ASN A 211 -0.43 -5.11 2.05
C ASN A 211 -1.95 -4.97 1.91
N ASN A 212 -2.59 -4.29 2.86
CA ASN A 212 -4.03 -4.00 2.82
C ASN A 212 -4.36 -2.59 2.32
N GLY A 213 -3.36 -1.79 1.95
CA GLY A 213 -3.55 -0.46 1.39
C GLY A 213 -3.78 -0.43 -0.11
N VAL A 214 -3.58 -1.57 -0.79
CA VAL A 214 -3.97 -1.76 -2.19
C VAL A 214 -4.54 -3.16 -2.34
N MET A 215 -5.83 -3.25 -2.64
CA MET A 215 -6.54 -4.52 -2.80
C MET A 215 -7.53 -4.40 -3.94
N MET A 216 -7.65 -5.45 -4.75
CA MET A 216 -8.66 -5.55 -5.80
C MET A 216 -9.56 -6.74 -5.52
N SER A 217 -10.86 -6.57 -5.68
CA SER A 217 -11.82 -7.66 -5.45
C SER A 217 -13.03 -7.58 -6.36
N ALA A 218 -13.56 -8.72 -6.77
CA ALA A 218 -14.93 -8.83 -7.24
C ALA A 218 -15.87 -8.65 -6.05
N ALA A 219 -17.02 -8.00 -6.28
CA ALA A 219 -18.04 -7.89 -5.26
C ALA A 219 -18.44 -9.28 -4.76
N ASN A 220 -18.65 -9.42 -3.45
CA ASN A 220 -19.09 -10.66 -2.81
C ASN A 220 -18.17 -11.88 -3.04
N SER A 221 -16.88 -11.67 -3.31
CA SER A 221 -15.87 -12.74 -3.35
C SER A 221 -15.77 -13.50 -2.02
N SER A 222 -15.30 -14.75 -2.09
CA SER A 222 -15.18 -15.61 -0.91
C SER A 222 -14.24 -14.99 0.13
N LEU A 223 -13.09 -14.48 -0.33
CA LEU A 223 -12.12 -13.79 0.52
C LEU A 223 -12.77 -12.60 1.24
N MET A 224 -13.47 -11.69 0.55
CA MET A 224 -14.03 -10.50 1.20
C MET A 224 -15.18 -10.81 2.16
N LYS A 225 -16.01 -11.81 1.86
CA LYS A 225 -17.06 -12.29 2.79
C LYS A 225 -16.46 -12.84 4.08
N ILE A 226 -15.49 -13.75 3.95
CA ILE A 226 -14.81 -14.36 5.10
C ILE A 226 -14.01 -13.30 5.85
N TYR A 227 -13.34 -12.38 5.14
CA TYR A 227 -12.53 -11.34 5.77
C TYR A 227 -13.40 -10.39 6.60
N HIS A 228 -14.56 -9.97 6.09
CA HIS A 228 -15.50 -9.18 6.86
C HIS A 228 -15.94 -9.91 8.14
N HIS A 229 -16.32 -11.19 8.05
CA HIS A 229 -16.71 -11.97 9.22
C HIS A 229 -15.56 -12.10 10.22
N ALA A 230 -14.38 -12.49 9.73
CA ALA A 230 -13.18 -12.68 10.53
C ALA A 230 -12.72 -11.40 11.23
N ALA A 231 -12.84 -10.24 10.59
CA ALA A 231 -12.51 -8.96 11.20
C ALA A 231 -13.39 -8.69 12.44
N HIS A 232 -14.70 -8.94 12.36
CA HIS A 232 -15.57 -8.82 13.53
C HIS A 232 -15.32 -9.92 14.57
N GLU A 233 -14.97 -11.12 14.12
CA GLU A 233 -14.82 -12.29 14.98
C GLU A 233 -13.51 -12.31 15.78
N PHE A 234 -12.40 -11.90 15.16
CA PHE A 234 -11.05 -12.10 15.68
C PHE A 234 -10.30 -10.79 15.99
N PHE A 235 -10.88 -9.62 15.68
CA PHE A 235 -10.27 -8.37 16.08
C PHE A 235 -10.19 -8.24 17.60
N ASP A 236 -8.98 -7.95 18.08
CA ASP A 236 -8.60 -7.90 19.48
C ASP A 236 -8.11 -6.50 19.91
N GLY A 237 -8.26 -5.50 19.04
CA GLY A 237 -7.75 -4.13 19.27
C GLY A 237 -6.29 -3.92 18.86
N ALA A 238 -5.53 -4.96 18.52
CA ALA A 238 -4.13 -4.80 18.13
C ALA A 238 -3.99 -4.20 16.72
N TRP A 239 -2.91 -3.46 16.50
CA TRP A 239 -2.66 -2.67 15.29
C TRP A 239 -2.85 -3.45 13.99
N ALA A 240 -2.25 -4.63 13.90
CA ALA A 240 -2.15 -5.39 12.65
C ALA A 240 -3.21 -6.49 12.48
N THR A 241 -4.06 -6.74 13.49
CA THR A 241 -4.96 -7.91 13.51
C THR A 241 -5.94 -7.87 12.35
N ALA A 242 -6.79 -6.84 12.28
CA ALA A 242 -7.81 -6.72 11.25
C ALA A 242 -7.30 -6.19 9.90
N SER A 243 -6.04 -5.75 9.81
CA SER A 243 -5.46 -5.15 8.60
C SER A 243 -4.57 -6.11 7.84
N ILE A 244 -3.44 -6.50 8.43
CA ILE A 244 -2.36 -7.23 7.75
C ILE A 244 -2.42 -8.72 8.08
N HIS A 245 -2.63 -9.06 9.35
CA HIS A 245 -2.55 -10.44 9.81
C HIS A 245 -3.69 -11.30 9.25
N LEU A 246 -4.95 -10.88 9.44
CA LEU A 246 -6.09 -11.63 8.92
C LEU A 246 -6.07 -11.72 7.39
N LEU A 247 -5.76 -10.62 6.69
CA LEU A 247 -5.65 -10.64 5.22
C LEU A 247 -4.61 -11.64 4.74
N THR A 248 -3.40 -11.61 5.32
CA THR A 248 -2.31 -12.53 4.97
C THR A 248 -2.73 -13.98 5.19
N ASP A 249 -3.36 -14.26 6.33
CA ASP A 249 -3.79 -15.59 6.71
C ASP A 249 -4.88 -16.15 5.80
N LEU A 250 -5.88 -15.32 5.46
CA LEU A 250 -7.00 -15.73 4.61
C LEU A 250 -6.57 -15.87 3.16
N ALA A 251 -5.80 -14.92 2.63
CA ALA A 251 -5.32 -14.96 1.25
C ALA A 251 -4.46 -16.21 0.99
N ASN A 252 -3.54 -16.56 1.89
CA ASN A 252 -2.72 -17.77 1.73
C ASN A 252 -3.55 -19.07 1.83
N ARG A 253 -4.62 -19.08 2.63
CA ARG A 253 -5.52 -20.25 2.76
C ARG A 253 -6.45 -20.41 1.56
N LEU A 254 -6.87 -19.31 0.95
CA LEU A 254 -7.76 -19.31 -0.21
C LEU A 254 -7.00 -19.32 -1.55
N LEU A 255 -5.69 -19.08 -1.56
CA LEU A 255 -4.81 -19.18 -2.73
C LEU A 255 -4.97 -20.50 -3.52
N PRO A 256 -5.13 -21.69 -2.89
CA PRO A 256 -5.32 -22.94 -3.63
C PRO A 256 -6.69 -23.05 -4.33
N LEU A 257 -7.66 -22.19 -4.00
CA LEU A 257 -8.95 -22.20 -4.67
C LEU A 257 -8.80 -21.60 -6.08
N PRO A 258 -9.32 -22.28 -7.12
CA PRO A 258 -9.21 -21.80 -8.49
C PRO A 258 -9.75 -20.36 -8.63
N SER A 259 -8.93 -19.47 -9.17
CA SER A 259 -9.30 -18.08 -9.46
C SER A 259 -9.80 -17.26 -8.26
N GLU A 260 -9.59 -17.68 -7.01
CA GLU A 260 -10.06 -16.91 -5.85
C GLU A 260 -9.07 -15.78 -5.48
N VAL A 261 -7.78 -16.10 -5.36
CA VAL A 261 -6.75 -15.14 -4.95
C VAL A 261 -5.53 -15.20 -5.87
N LEU A 262 -5.09 -14.04 -6.37
CA LEU A 262 -3.79 -13.80 -6.97
C LEU A 262 -2.96 -12.91 -6.04
N ILE A 263 -1.80 -13.39 -5.60
CA ILE A 263 -0.85 -12.62 -4.79
C ILE A 263 0.31 -12.18 -5.68
N LEU A 264 0.48 -10.87 -5.81
CA LEU A 264 1.59 -10.24 -6.52
C LEU A 264 2.78 -10.01 -5.58
N GLN A 265 3.98 -9.97 -6.16
CA GLN A 265 5.18 -9.54 -5.45
C GLN A 265 5.04 -8.11 -4.90
N PRO A 266 5.72 -7.75 -3.79
CA PRO A 266 5.59 -6.43 -3.19
C PRO A 266 5.82 -5.26 -4.15
N GLN A 267 6.75 -5.41 -5.09
CA GLN A 267 7.11 -4.38 -6.07
C GLN A 267 5.92 -3.90 -6.92
N ALA A 268 4.86 -4.71 -7.04
CA ALA A 268 3.67 -4.33 -7.80
C ALA A 268 2.84 -3.21 -7.13
N PHE A 269 2.64 -3.27 -5.80
CA PHE A 269 1.73 -2.35 -5.07
C PHE A 269 2.38 -1.61 -3.88
N ALA A 270 3.42 -2.17 -3.27
CA ALA A 270 4.13 -1.59 -2.13
C ALA A 270 5.64 -1.84 -2.28
N PRO A 271 6.31 -1.18 -3.24
CA PRO A 271 7.72 -1.41 -3.55
C PRO A 271 8.69 -0.93 -2.45
N THR A 272 8.20 -0.15 -1.49
CA THR A 272 8.93 0.38 -0.33
C THR A 272 8.19 0.04 0.96
N SER A 273 8.91 -0.14 2.06
CA SER A 273 8.33 -0.41 3.38
C SER A 273 8.05 0.87 4.19
N TRP A 274 7.31 0.72 5.29
CA TRP A 274 7.10 1.78 6.29
C TRP A 274 8.35 2.07 7.13
N GLU A 275 9.41 1.29 6.97
CA GLU A 275 10.63 1.45 7.78
C GLU A 275 11.41 2.70 7.34
N LEU A 276 11.99 3.42 8.30
CA LEU A 276 12.64 4.73 8.09
C LEU A 276 13.64 4.77 6.92
N GLU A 277 14.43 3.71 6.73
CA GLU A 277 15.41 3.67 5.63
C GLU A 277 14.77 3.63 4.25
N ASP A 278 13.65 2.94 4.07
CA ASP A 278 12.91 3.00 2.80
C ASP A 278 12.19 4.33 2.62
N GLN A 279 11.65 4.92 3.69
CA GLN A 279 11.06 6.26 3.61
C GLN A 279 12.13 7.32 3.24
N LYS A 280 13.35 7.21 3.76
CA LYS A 280 14.49 8.04 3.33
C LYS A 280 14.79 7.86 1.85
N ARG A 281 14.92 6.61 1.38
CA ARG A 281 15.19 6.30 -0.04
C ARG A 281 14.08 6.83 -0.95
N LEU A 282 12.83 6.82 -0.48
CA LEU A 282 11.69 7.29 -1.25
C LEU A 282 11.63 8.82 -1.32
N PHE A 283 11.75 9.51 -0.18
CA PHE A 283 11.41 10.93 -0.08
C PHE A 283 12.59 11.90 -0.02
N LEU A 284 13.76 11.49 0.47
CA LEU A 284 14.88 12.42 0.66
C LEU A 284 15.41 12.93 -0.70
N PRO A 285 15.42 14.25 -0.95
CA PRO A 285 16.00 14.80 -2.18
C PRO A 285 17.52 14.53 -2.27
N THR A 286 17.98 14.16 -3.44
CA THR A 286 19.40 13.97 -3.74
C THR A 286 19.94 15.22 -4.43
N LEU A 287 20.71 16.05 -3.69
CA LEU A 287 21.32 17.29 -4.20
C LEU A 287 22.30 17.09 -5.37
N ARG A 288 22.75 15.85 -5.59
CA ARG A 288 23.62 15.43 -6.69
C ARG A 288 22.88 14.71 -7.81
N ALA A 289 21.55 14.64 -7.77
CA ALA A 289 20.80 14.03 -8.86
C ALA A 289 21.17 14.72 -10.16
N SER A 290 21.74 13.96 -11.11
CA SER A 290 21.94 14.42 -12.48
C SER A 290 20.61 14.99 -12.98
N ALA A 291 20.65 16.06 -13.80
CA ALA A 291 19.44 16.58 -14.43
C ALA A 291 18.64 15.39 -15.01
N PRO A 292 17.32 15.27 -14.73
CA PRO A 292 16.56 14.09 -15.12
C PRO A 292 16.83 13.81 -16.59
N ARG A 293 17.48 12.68 -16.91
CA ARG A 293 17.71 12.29 -18.30
C ARG A 293 16.34 12.31 -18.95
N GLU A 294 16.16 13.15 -19.96
CA GLU A 294 14.91 13.20 -20.74
C GLU A 294 14.66 11.78 -21.21
N ARG A 295 13.73 11.08 -20.55
CA ARG A 295 13.21 9.85 -21.14
C ARG A 295 12.58 10.34 -22.43
N PRO A 296 13.01 9.83 -23.60
CA PRO A 296 12.42 10.25 -24.87
C PRO A 296 10.92 10.15 -24.69
N GLU A 297 10.19 11.18 -25.16
CA GLU A 297 8.73 11.19 -25.16
C GLU A 297 8.23 9.85 -25.71
N GLN A 298 7.98 8.89 -24.82
CA GLN A 298 7.42 7.61 -25.19
C GLN A 298 5.97 7.95 -25.43
N GLY A 299 5.67 8.16 -26.72
CA GLY A 299 4.31 8.28 -27.20
C GLY A 299 3.49 7.14 -26.64
N GLY A 300 2.47 7.50 -25.85
CA GLY A 300 1.48 6.57 -25.34
C GLY A 300 1.95 5.71 -24.17
N VAL A 301 1.00 5.45 -23.27
CA VAL A 301 1.01 4.35 -22.30
C VAL A 301 0.97 3.03 -23.08
N GLY A 302 2.05 2.71 -23.80
CA GLY A 302 2.21 1.46 -24.53
C GLY A 302 2.72 0.36 -23.61
N SER A 303 2.18 -0.85 -23.75
CA SER A 303 2.66 -2.04 -23.04
C SER A 303 4.15 -2.24 -23.27
N ALA A 304 4.94 -2.39 -22.21
CA ALA A 304 6.36 -2.74 -22.32
C ALA A 304 6.53 -4.00 -23.17
N THR A 305 7.35 -3.94 -24.22
CA THR A 305 7.58 -5.08 -25.11
C THR A 305 8.77 -5.93 -24.64
N CYS A 306 8.88 -7.17 -25.10
CA CYS A 306 10.07 -8.00 -24.85
C CYS A 306 11.36 -7.34 -25.36
N ARG A 307 11.27 -6.52 -26.43
CA ARG A 307 12.39 -5.74 -26.97
C ARG A 307 12.82 -4.64 -26.00
N ASP A 308 11.86 -4.00 -25.32
CA ASP A 308 12.14 -2.97 -24.33
C ASP A 308 12.83 -3.55 -23.09
N ALA A 309 12.44 -4.76 -22.66
CA ALA A 309 13.09 -5.45 -21.55
C ALA A 309 14.57 -5.79 -21.86
N LEU A 310 14.85 -6.31 -23.06
CA LEU A 310 16.24 -6.58 -23.49
C LEU A 310 17.06 -5.30 -23.67
N ALA A 311 16.46 -4.24 -24.22
CA ALA A 311 17.13 -2.95 -24.37
C ALA A 311 17.42 -2.31 -23.00
N TRP A 312 16.51 -2.45 -22.03
CA TRP A 312 16.75 -2.01 -20.66
C TRP A 312 17.90 -2.76 -19.99
N LEU A 313 17.96 -4.10 -20.12
CA LEU A 313 19.07 -4.89 -19.59
C LEU A 313 20.42 -4.45 -20.17
N ARG A 314 20.49 -4.25 -21.49
CA ARG A 314 21.71 -3.76 -22.16
C ARG A 314 22.13 -2.39 -21.63
N ARG A 315 21.19 -1.44 -21.55
CA ARG A 315 21.47 -0.12 -20.97
C ARG A 315 21.91 -0.23 -19.52
N ARG A 316 21.33 -1.09 -18.69
CA ARG A 316 21.74 -1.24 -17.28
C ARG A 316 23.17 -1.75 -17.12
N GLU A 317 23.66 -2.59 -18.03
CA GLU A 317 25.05 -3.04 -18.03
C GLU A 317 26.02 -1.95 -18.53
N GLU A 318 25.55 -1.09 -19.44
CA GLU A 318 26.35 -0.03 -20.08
C GLU A 318 26.34 1.30 -19.29
N ASP A 319 25.23 1.64 -18.65
CA ASP A 319 25.03 2.85 -17.86
C ASP A 319 25.40 2.61 -16.39
N ALA A 320 26.17 3.53 -15.81
CA ALA A 320 26.18 3.70 -14.36
C ALA A 320 24.80 4.26 -13.95
N THR A 321 23.87 3.38 -13.58
CA THR A 321 22.63 3.83 -12.93
C THR A 321 22.99 4.42 -11.57
N ASP A 322 22.56 5.64 -11.31
CA ASP A 322 22.76 6.27 -10.01
C ASP A 322 22.16 5.36 -8.91
N GLU A 323 22.99 4.88 -7.98
CA GLU A 323 22.64 3.83 -7.00
C GLU A 323 21.44 4.18 -6.09
N TRP A 324 21.06 5.45 -6.04
CA TRP A 324 19.94 5.93 -5.22
C TRP A 324 18.58 5.78 -5.92
N GLU A 325 18.53 5.61 -7.24
CA GLU A 325 17.28 5.54 -8.00
C GLU A 325 16.54 4.21 -7.76
N LEU A 326 15.24 4.30 -7.47
CA LEU A 326 14.36 3.14 -7.40
C LEU A 326 13.76 2.84 -8.78
N ASP A 327 13.73 1.55 -9.13
CA ASP A 327 13.08 1.08 -10.35
C ASP A 327 11.60 0.77 -10.10
N PHE A 328 10.73 1.64 -10.62
CA PHE A 328 9.28 1.48 -10.59
C PHE A 328 8.72 0.80 -11.86
N SER A 329 9.58 0.20 -12.71
CA SER A 329 9.19 -0.40 -14.00
C SER A 329 8.17 -1.55 -13.87
N SER A 330 8.11 -2.23 -12.72
CA SER A 330 7.11 -3.28 -12.40
C SER A 330 6.01 -2.82 -11.43
N THR A 331 6.03 -1.53 -11.04
CA THR A 331 5.10 -0.98 -10.05
C THR A 331 3.85 -0.42 -10.71
N TYR A 332 2.70 -0.95 -10.29
CA TYR A 332 1.37 -0.46 -10.65
C TYR A 332 0.91 0.66 -9.71
N VAL A 333 1.13 0.47 -8.41
CA VAL A 333 0.79 1.41 -7.35
C VAL A 333 2.00 1.58 -6.44
N LEU A 334 2.30 2.81 -6.07
CA LEU A 334 3.28 3.16 -5.06
C LEU A 334 2.54 3.46 -3.76
N HIS A 335 2.49 2.51 -2.83
CA HIS A 335 2.09 2.78 -1.45
C HIS A 335 3.22 3.53 -0.73
N ALA A 336 3.05 4.85 -0.56
CA ALA A 336 4.10 5.78 -0.15
C ALA A 336 4.03 6.11 1.36
N PHE A 337 4.28 5.09 2.20
CA PHE A 337 4.29 5.23 3.67
C PHE A 337 5.17 6.40 4.15
N ASP A 338 4.65 7.23 5.05
CA ASP A 338 5.31 8.46 5.48
C ASP A 338 5.37 8.65 7.01
N ASP A 339 5.03 7.63 7.79
CA ASP A 339 4.95 7.68 9.26
C ASP A 339 6.26 8.13 9.94
N GLU A 340 7.40 7.82 9.32
CA GLU A 340 8.73 8.07 9.82
C GLU A 340 9.40 9.27 9.13
N MET A 341 8.69 9.92 8.19
CA MET A 341 9.22 11.01 7.37
C MET A 341 9.74 12.17 8.22
N ALA A 342 9.05 12.51 9.31
CA ALA A 342 9.45 13.57 10.24
C ALA A 342 10.80 13.29 10.94
N LYS A 343 11.30 12.05 10.95
CA LYS A 343 12.59 11.66 11.55
C LYS A 343 13.75 11.78 10.57
N ILE A 344 13.48 12.02 9.28
CA ILE A 344 14.51 12.21 8.25
C ILE A 344 15.24 13.54 8.52
N ARG A 345 16.56 13.53 8.63
CA ARG A 345 17.35 14.75 8.88
C ARG A 345 17.83 15.36 7.56
N GLY A 346 18.01 16.68 7.54
CA GLY A 346 18.61 17.39 6.40
C GLY A 346 17.64 17.73 5.26
N TRP A 347 16.33 17.63 5.50
CA TRP A 347 15.26 18.00 4.58
C TRP A 347 14.10 18.61 5.37
N ASP A 348 13.32 19.49 4.75
CA ASP A 348 12.21 20.24 5.37
C ASP A 348 10.87 19.48 5.36
N HIS A 349 10.89 18.24 4.84
CA HIS A 349 9.74 17.33 4.77
C HIS A 349 8.58 17.84 3.93
N ARG A 350 8.80 18.90 3.14
CA ARG A 350 7.76 19.48 2.29
C ARG A 350 7.61 18.67 1.01
N ILE A 351 6.43 18.11 0.82
CA ILE A 351 5.99 17.49 -0.43
C ILE A 351 4.92 18.41 -1.02
N ASP A 352 5.35 19.28 -1.92
CA ASP A 352 4.52 20.20 -2.70
C ASP A 352 4.81 20.05 -4.20
N VAL A 353 4.18 20.91 -5.01
CA VAL A 353 4.31 20.86 -6.47
C VAL A 353 5.77 21.11 -6.87
N ALA A 354 6.44 22.10 -6.29
CA ALA A 354 7.85 22.40 -6.56
C ALA A 354 8.76 21.20 -6.24
N TYR A 355 8.54 20.53 -5.11
CA TYR A 355 9.22 19.28 -4.77
C TYR A 355 9.07 18.22 -5.86
N VAL A 356 7.84 17.98 -6.36
CA VAL A 356 7.59 16.98 -7.42
C VAL A 356 8.24 17.40 -8.74
N LEU A 357 8.12 18.66 -9.13
CA LEU A 357 8.68 19.19 -10.38
C LEU A 357 10.22 19.14 -10.39
N SER A 358 10.85 19.25 -9.21
CA SER A 358 12.32 19.12 -9.08
C SER A 358 12.83 17.73 -9.49
N ARG A 359 12.00 16.68 -9.31
CA ARG A 359 12.36 15.27 -9.57
C ARG A 359 13.63 14.81 -8.86
N GLN A 360 13.96 15.40 -7.72
CA GLN A 360 15.19 15.10 -6.96
C GLN A 360 15.05 13.94 -5.96
N SER A 361 13.84 13.39 -5.78
CA SER A 361 13.60 12.20 -4.97
C SER A 361 12.92 11.10 -5.78
N ASN A 362 12.93 9.86 -5.28
CA ASN A 362 12.24 8.76 -5.95
C ASN A 362 10.73 8.95 -5.97
N TYR A 363 10.12 9.50 -4.90
CA TYR A 363 8.71 9.86 -4.88
C TYR A 363 8.41 10.91 -5.94
N ALA A 364 9.18 12.00 -5.98
CA ALA A 364 9.00 13.08 -6.96
C ALA A 364 9.05 12.54 -8.40
N ARG A 365 10.01 11.67 -8.71
CA ARG A 365 10.12 11.03 -10.02
C ARG A 365 8.94 10.12 -10.35
N ALA A 366 8.48 9.33 -9.37
CA ALA A 366 7.37 8.40 -9.56
C ALA A 366 6.06 9.12 -9.86
N VAL A 367 5.74 10.19 -9.10
CA VAL A 367 4.44 10.88 -9.21
C VAL A 367 4.45 12.05 -10.20
N TYR A 368 5.63 12.44 -10.71
CA TYR A 368 5.79 13.53 -11.68
C TYR A 368 4.84 13.44 -12.88
N PRO A 369 4.62 12.28 -13.55
CA PRO A 369 3.74 12.23 -14.72
C PRO A 369 2.31 12.72 -14.44
N ALA A 370 1.73 12.36 -13.29
CA ALA A 370 0.39 12.78 -12.92
C ALA A 370 0.31 14.26 -12.53
N VAL A 371 1.28 14.73 -11.73
CA VAL A 371 1.35 16.16 -11.35
C VAL A 371 1.59 17.04 -12.57
N TRP A 372 2.47 16.63 -13.47
CA TRP A 372 2.74 17.36 -14.70
C TRP A 372 1.54 17.39 -15.65
N ASP A 373 0.79 16.30 -15.78
CA ASP A 373 -0.48 16.31 -16.52
C ASP A 373 -1.48 17.29 -15.92
N ALA A 374 -1.62 17.34 -14.58
CA ALA A 374 -2.50 18.29 -13.90
C ALA A 374 -2.08 19.75 -14.12
N VAL A 375 -0.78 20.05 -14.13
CA VAL A 375 -0.23 21.38 -14.48
C VAL A 375 -0.55 21.73 -15.94
N ARG A 376 -0.27 20.82 -16.87
CA ARG A 376 -0.52 21.04 -18.31
C ARG A 376 -1.99 21.28 -18.64
N ARG A 377 -2.91 20.69 -17.87
CA ARG A 377 -4.37 20.88 -17.99
C ARG A 377 -4.89 22.10 -17.24
N GLY A 378 -4.04 22.84 -16.53
CA GLY A 378 -4.43 24.01 -15.74
C GLY A 378 -5.20 23.67 -14.46
N ILE A 379 -5.21 22.41 -14.01
CA ILE A 379 -5.82 21.99 -12.74
C ILE A 379 -4.97 22.49 -11.57
N ILE A 380 -3.65 22.41 -11.72
CA ILE A 380 -2.67 23.09 -10.88
C ILE A 380 -2.22 24.36 -11.62
N PRO A 381 -2.45 25.56 -11.07
CA PRO A 381 -2.07 26.81 -11.71
C PRO A 381 -0.56 27.06 -11.60
N ALA A 382 -0.05 27.94 -12.46
CA ALA A 382 1.38 28.24 -12.55
C ALA A 382 1.95 28.84 -11.26
N GLU A 383 1.15 29.57 -10.47
CA GLU A 383 1.59 30.17 -9.21
C GLU A 383 2.02 29.12 -8.16
N GLU A 384 1.48 27.91 -8.25
CA GLU A 384 1.80 26.82 -7.32
C GLU A 384 3.08 26.06 -7.73
N MET A 385 3.70 26.42 -8.86
CA MET A 385 4.92 25.77 -9.35
C MET A 385 6.22 26.32 -8.73
N VAL A 386 6.14 27.43 -7.98
CA VAL A 386 7.28 28.21 -7.49
C VAL A 386 7.63 27.89 -6.05
#